data_AF-A0A5K1GIQ6-F1
#
_entry.id   AF-A0A5K1GIQ6-F1
#
_cell.length_a   1.000
_cell.length_b   1.000
_cell.length_c   1.000
_cell.angle_alpha   90.00
_cell.angle_beta   90.00
_cell.angle_gamma   90.00
#
_symmetry.space_group_name_H-M   'P 1'
#
loop_
_entity.id
_entity.type
_entity.pdbx_description
1 polymer ?
#
loop_
_entity_poly.entity_id
_entity_poly.type
_entity_poly.pdbx_seq_one_letter_code
_entity_poly.pdbx_strand_id
1 'polypeptide(L)'
;VNAFRERRALSLTLNDTKTAVNKLHQMVNIVVGAIILIIWLLILGIATTHLLVFVSSQLLLAVFIFGNTCKTVFESIIFLFAVHPFDVGDRCEIDGVQ
;
A
#
# COMPACT_ATOMS: atom_id res chain seq x y z
N VAL A 1 31.36 -5.53 -21.61
CA VAL A 1 30.64 -6.55 -20.81
C VAL A 1 29.93 -5.93 -19.60
N ASN A 2 30.55 -5.01 -18.86
CA ASN A 2 29.93 -4.34 -17.70
C ASN A 2 28.68 -3.49 -18.06
N ALA A 3 28.72 -2.72 -19.15
CA ALA A 3 27.59 -1.89 -19.58
C ALA A 3 26.31 -2.68 -19.97
N PHE A 4 26.45 -3.94 -20.43
CA PHE A 4 25.31 -4.82 -20.70
C PHE A 4 24.71 -5.37 -19.41
N ARG A 5 25.54 -5.60 -18.39
CA ARG A 5 25.12 -6.05 -17.06
C ARG A 5 24.36 -4.94 -16.32
N GLU A 6 24.82 -3.70 -16.42
CA GLU A 6 24.12 -2.52 -15.88
C GLU A 6 22.77 -2.31 -16.56
N ARG A 7 22.67 -2.39 -17.89
CA ARG A 7 21.38 -2.27 -18.58
C ARG A 7 20.40 -3.38 -18.19
N ARG A 8 20.90 -4.59 -17.95
CA ARG A 8 20.08 -5.71 -17.48
C ARG A 8 19.62 -5.49 -16.04
N ALA A 9 20.51 -5.03 -15.15
CA ALA A 9 20.17 -4.67 -13.78
C ALA A 9 19.13 -3.53 -13.74
N LEU A 10 19.32 -2.46 -14.53
CA LEU A 10 18.33 -1.37 -14.66
C LEU A 10 16.98 -1.87 -15.19
N SER A 11 16.99 -2.79 -16.17
CA SER A 11 15.75 -3.38 -16.70
C SER A 11 15.03 -4.27 -15.69
N LEU A 12 15.79 -4.95 -14.81
CA LEU A 12 15.22 -5.72 -13.70
C LEU A 12 14.63 -4.77 -12.65
N THR A 13 15.38 -3.75 -12.22
CA THR A 13 14.91 -2.75 -11.24
C THR A 13 13.67 -2.02 -11.74
N LEU A 14 13.63 -1.57 -13.00
CA LEU A 14 12.44 -0.93 -13.58
C LEU A 14 11.23 -1.87 -13.67
N ASN A 15 11.45 -3.16 -13.90
CA ASN A 15 10.36 -4.13 -13.94
C ASN A 15 9.84 -4.44 -12.53
N ASP A 16 10.72 -4.43 -11.53
CA ASP A 16 10.34 -4.57 -10.11
C ASP A 16 9.61 -3.32 -9.61
N THR A 17 10.03 -2.11 -10.00
CA THR A 17 9.26 -0.88 -9.72
C THR A 17 7.90 -0.90 -10.40
N LYS A 18 7.81 -1.35 -11.66
CA LYS A 18 6.50 -1.50 -12.36
C LYS A 18 5.61 -2.55 -11.69
N THR A 19 6.19 -3.65 -11.22
CA THR A 19 5.45 -4.70 -10.52
C THR A 19 4.99 -4.21 -9.14
N ALA A 20 5.85 -3.51 -8.41
CA ALA A 20 5.52 -2.89 -7.12
C ALA A 20 4.43 -1.83 -7.28
N VAL A 21 4.53 -0.96 -8.30
CA VAL A 21 3.49 0.03 -8.63
C VAL A 21 2.18 -0.66 -9.02
N ASN A 22 2.22 -1.72 -9.83
CA ASN A 22 1.02 -2.47 -10.18
C ASN A 22 0.38 -3.14 -8.95
N LYS A 23 1.19 -3.62 -8.00
CA LYS A 23 0.69 -4.15 -6.72
C LYS A 23 0.08 -3.07 -5.84
N LEU A 24 0.71 -1.90 -5.75
CA LEU A 24 0.13 -0.75 -5.06
C LEU A 24 -1.20 -0.34 -5.70
N HIS A 25 -1.25 -0.28 -7.02
CA HIS A 25 -2.47 0.03 -7.76
C HIS A 25 -3.58 -0.99 -7.52
N GLN A 26 -3.23 -2.29 -7.45
CA GLN A 26 -4.15 -3.36 -7.09
C GLN A 26 -4.69 -3.19 -5.65
N MET A 27 -3.83 -2.86 -4.68
CA MET A 27 -4.25 -2.60 -3.30
C MET A 27 -5.19 -1.40 -3.20
N VAL A 28 -4.84 -0.28 -3.85
CA VAL A 28 -5.70 0.92 -3.90
C VAL A 28 -7.04 0.59 -4.57
N ASN A 29 -7.05 -0.18 -5.64
CA ASN A 29 -8.30 -0.55 -6.34
C ASN A 29 -9.23 -1.39 -5.44
N ILE A 30 -8.69 -2.29 -4.61
CA ILE A 30 -9.49 -3.03 -3.63
C ILE A 30 -10.12 -2.07 -2.60
N VAL A 31 -9.35 -1.11 -2.10
CA VAL A 31 -9.85 -0.09 -1.14
C VAL A 31 -10.94 0.77 -1.77
N VAL A 32 -10.72 1.27 -2.99
CA VAL A 32 -11.72 2.06 -3.73
C VAL A 32 -12.97 1.24 -4.02
N GLY A 33 -12.83 -0.03 -4.41
CA GLY A 33 -13.95 -0.94 -4.62
C GLY A 33 -14.78 -1.17 -3.35
N ALA A 34 -14.14 -1.29 -2.19
CA ALA A 34 -14.83 -1.39 -0.91
C ALA A 34 -15.63 -0.11 -0.58
N ILE A 35 -15.06 1.07 -0.84
CA ILE A 35 -15.75 2.36 -0.64
C ILE A 35 -16.96 2.47 -1.58
N ILE A 36 -16.80 2.12 -2.86
CA ILE A 36 -17.89 2.12 -3.84
C ILE A 36 -19.01 1.17 -3.40
N LEU A 37 -18.67 -0.03 -2.89
CA LEU A 37 -19.65 -0.98 -2.39
C LEU A 37 -20.43 -0.43 -1.20
N ILE A 38 -19.77 0.28 -0.27
CA ILE A 38 -20.42 0.94 0.86
C ILE A 38 -21.38 2.04 0.36
N ILE A 39 -20.95 2.90 -0.56
CA ILE A 39 -21.78 3.96 -1.14
C ILE A 39 -22.98 3.36 -1.89
N TRP A 40 -22.77 2.29 -2.63
CA TRP A 40 -23.81 1.59 -3.37
C TRP A 40 -24.87 1.00 -2.43
N LEU A 41 -24.45 0.37 -1.32
CA LEU A 41 -25.36 -0.10 -0.26
C LEU A 41 -26.16 1.05 0.37
N LEU A 42 -25.55 2.22 0.51
CA LEU A 42 -26.20 3.42 1.04
C LEU A 42 -27.31 3.92 0.10
N ILE A 43 -27.03 3.98 -1.21
CA ILE A 43 -27.96 4.44 -2.25
C ILE A 43 -29.14 3.48 -2.43
N LEU A 44 -28.93 2.17 -2.27
CA LEU A 44 -30.00 1.17 -2.41
C LEU A 44 -31.09 1.26 -1.31
N GLY A 45 -30.94 2.16 -0.32
CA GLY A 45 -31.93 2.39 0.73
C GLY A 45 -32.03 1.26 1.76
N ILE A 46 -31.19 0.22 1.64
CA ILE A 46 -31.08 -0.88 2.62
C ILE A 46 -30.47 -0.37 3.92
N ALA A 47 -29.72 0.74 3.88
CA ALA A 47 -29.10 1.41 5.02
C ALA A 47 -30.15 2.06 5.95
N THR A 48 -30.91 1.23 6.68
CA THR A 48 -31.59 1.64 7.91
C THR A 48 -30.54 2.16 8.89
N THR A 49 -30.87 3.19 9.66
CA THR A 49 -29.98 3.81 10.66
C THR A 49 -29.26 2.79 11.55
N HIS A 50 -29.91 1.68 11.87
CA HIS A 50 -29.34 0.55 12.59
C HIS A 50 -28.16 -0.14 11.88
N LEU A 51 -28.23 -0.37 10.57
CA LEU A 51 -27.14 -0.98 9.82
C LEU A 51 -25.95 -0.03 9.68
N LEU A 52 -26.19 1.28 9.53
CA LEU A 52 -25.13 2.27 9.46
C LEU A 52 -24.37 2.35 10.80
N VAL A 53 -25.10 2.39 11.92
CA VAL A 53 -24.50 2.35 13.26
C VAL A 53 -23.77 1.04 13.53
N PHE A 54 -24.28 -0.09 13.05
CA PHE A 54 -23.61 -1.38 13.18
C PHE A 54 -22.31 -1.40 12.36
N VAL A 55 -22.34 -1.01 11.08
CA VAL A 55 -21.15 -0.98 10.23
C VAL A 55 -20.11 0.00 10.77
N SER A 56 -20.51 1.18 11.25
CA SER A 56 -19.56 2.16 11.81
C SER A 56 -18.90 1.66 13.09
N SER A 57 -19.62 0.95 13.96
CA SER A 57 -19.06 0.30 15.14
C SER A 57 -17.99 -0.74 14.77
N GLN A 58 -18.30 -1.62 13.82
CA GLN A 58 -17.37 -2.63 13.33
C GLN A 58 -16.14 -2.01 12.66
N LEU A 59 -16.33 -0.92 11.91
CA LEU A 59 -15.25 -0.22 11.23
C LEU A 59 -14.32 0.50 12.23
N LEU A 60 -14.86 1.06 13.31
CA LEU A 60 -14.07 1.62 14.41
C LEU A 60 -13.19 0.56 15.08
N LEU A 61 -13.74 -0.62 15.38
CA LEU A 61 -12.97 -1.74 15.93
C LEU A 61 -11.85 -2.18 14.97
N ALA A 62 -12.15 -2.28 13.68
CA ALA A 62 -11.16 -2.61 12.66
C ALA A 62 -10.05 -1.56 12.60
N VAL A 63 -10.37 -0.27 12.62
CA VAL A 63 -9.37 0.81 12.65
C VAL A 63 -8.51 0.75 13.91
N PHE A 64 -9.06 0.36 15.06
CA PHE A 64 -8.27 0.25 16.28
C PHE A 64 -7.24 -0.89 16.23
N ILE A 65 -7.63 -2.04 15.68
CA ILE A 65 -6.74 -3.21 15.56
C ILE A 65 -5.72 -3.02 14.42
N PHE A 66 -6.18 -2.57 13.26
CA PHE A 66 -5.36 -2.46 12.05
C PHE A 66 -4.72 -1.08 11.87
N GLY A 67 -5.07 -0.08 12.68
CA GLY A 67 -4.60 1.30 12.53
C GLY A 67 -3.08 1.43 12.61
N ASN A 68 -2.45 0.71 13.53
CA ASN A 68 -0.99 0.67 13.62
C ASN A 68 -0.35 0.05 12.36
N THR A 69 -0.92 -1.04 11.85
CA THR A 69 -0.45 -1.68 10.62
C THR A 69 -0.59 -0.76 9.42
N CYS A 70 -1.74 -0.09 9.28
CA CYS A 70 -1.96 0.89 8.21
C CYS A 70 -0.97 2.06 8.29
N LYS A 71 -0.68 2.54 9.50
CA LYS A 71 0.32 3.59 9.71
C LYS A 71 1.70 3.14 9.25
N THR A 72 2.16 1.96 9.67
CA THR A 72 3.46 1.42 9.26
C THR A 72 3.54 1.17 7.75
N VAL A 73 2.48 0.67 7.13
CA VAL A 73 2.41 0.48 5.67
C VAL A 73 2.49 1.82 4.94
N PHE A 74 1.77 2.84 5.42
CA PHE A 74 1.81 4.17 4.83
C PHE A 74 3.18 4.83 4.96
N GLU A 75 3.80 4.76 6.14
CA GLU A 75 5.17 5.21 6.36
C GLU A 75 6.16 4.47 5.44
N SER A 76 6.00 3.15 5.28
CA SER A 76 6.82 2.34 4.36
C SER A 76 6.64 2.76 2.90
N ILE A 77 5.41 3.08 2.47
CA ILE A 77 5.14 3.55 1.10
C ILE A 77 5.79 4.92 0.87
N ILE A 78 5.65 5.86 1.81
CA ILE A 78 6.30 7.17 1.72
C ILE A 78 7.81 7.02 1.68
N PHE A 79 8.36 6.17 2.54
CA PHE A 79 9.78 5.92 2.60
C PHE A 79 10.31 5.37 1.27
N LEU A 80 9.64 4.33 0.74
CA LEU A 80 10.04 3.66 -0.49
C LEU A 80 9.85 4.54 -1.74
N PHE A 81 8.74 5.28 -1.84
CA PHE A 81 8.38 5.98 -3.09
C PHE A 81 8.56 7.49 -3.07
N ALA A 82 8.39 8.16 -1.93
CA ALA A 82 8.46 9.63 -1.86
C ALA A 82 9.85 10.12 -1.46
N VAL A 83 10.43 9.54 -0.39
CA VAL A 83 11.74 9.98 0.12
C VAL A 83 12.89 9.32 -0.65
N HIS A 84 12.75 8.05 -1.06
CA HIS A 84 13.82 7.25 -1.68
C HIS A 84 15.19 7.41 -0.97
N PRO A 85 15.27 7.15 0.35
CA PRO A 85 16.53 7.30 1.08
C PRO A 85 17.55 6.21 0.74
N PHE A 86 17.11 5.10 0.15
CA PHE A 86 17.95 3.98 -0.28
C PHE A 86 17.55 3.52 -1.68
N ASP A 87 18.53 3.33 -2.55
CA ASP A 87 18.32 2.78 -3.89
C ASP A 87 18.92 1.36 -4.00
N VAL A 88 18.49 0.62 -5.02
CA VAL A 88 18.91 -0.78 -5.22
C VAL A 88 20.40 -0.82 -5.55
N GLY A 89 21.22 -1.23 -4.58
CA GLY A 89 22.67 -1.30 -4.69
C GLY A 89 23.43 -0.55 -3.61
N ASP A 90 22.72 0.24 -2.78
CA ASP A 90 23.31 0.93 -1.64
C ASP A 90 23.71 -0.07 -0.54
N ARG A 91 24.94 0.06 -0.04
CA ARG A 91 25.41 -0.69 1.12
C ARG A 91 24.95 0.04 2.37
N CYS A 92 23.93 -0.52 3.03
CA CYS A 92 23.41 0.00 4.28
C CYS A 92 23.96 -0.83 5.42
N GLU A 93 24.62 -0.18 6.37
CA GLU A 93 25.05 -0.82 7.61
C GLU A 93 23.92 -0.68 8.63
N ILE A 94 23.35 -1.81 9.07
CA ILE A 94 22.23 -1.84 10.03
C ILE A 94 22.76 -2.45 11.32
N ASP A 95 22.70 -1.72 12.42
CA ASP A 95 23.16 -2.17 13.75
C ASP A 95 24.60 -2.72 13.76
N GLY A 96 25.50 -2.11 12.97
CA GLY A 96 26.93 -2.45 12.97
C GLY A 96 27.28 -3.75 12.25
N VAL A 97 26.35 -4.30 11.46
CA VAL A 97 26.63 -5.40 10.53
C VAL A 97 26.33 -4.90 9.12
N GLN A 98 27.35 -5.00 8.27
CA GLN A 98 27.35 -4.53 6.88
C GLN A 98 26.87 -5.61 5.90
#